data_AF-A0A965UKP3-F1
#
_entry.id   AF-A0A965UKP3-F1
#
_cell.length_a   1.000
_cell.length_b   1.000
_cell.length_c   1.000
_cell.angle_alpha   90.00
_cell.angle_beta   90.00
_cell.angle_gamma   90.00
#
_symmetry.space_group_name_H-M   'P 1'
#
loop_
_entity.id
_entity.type
_entity.pdbx_description
1 polymer ?
#
loop_
_entity_poly.entity_id
_entity_poly.type
_entity_poly.pdbx_seq_one_letter_code
_entity_poly.pdbx_strand_id
1 'polypeptide(L)'
;MVVSKLTKWLVKYYPDAVLVALKPDAKNWKAGCEFMVDIEGHKYYKFRDSGDVPLVRYKEIQAVLIQLDNRLTSDELTSILQIARESVVAAIEGQSRKDRGKGLQQCLWAIQEAESRHKELGLHTDLIVELAALNLIRDDENPFEINETIQAEKLRLFKREFVNHDFFLSAGMNEFLPNAEQLADVWQRLWQASDQFQSKKKDILKSILGEIRSSIG
;
A
#
# COMPACT_ATOMS: atom_id res chain seq x y z
N MET A 1 -10.95 -37.31 -26.10
CA MET A 1 -11.57 -36.71 -27.30
C MET A 1 -13.05 -36.30 -27.12
N VAL A 2 -13.76 -36.78 -26.08
CA VAL A 2 -15.18 -36.41 -25.82
C VAL A 2 -15.31 -35.07 -25.08
N VAL A 3 -14.37 -34.78 -24.16
CA VAL A 3 -14.38 -33.54 -23.36
C VAL A 3 -14.34 -32.28 -24.25
N SER A 4 -13.54 -32.26 -25.31
CA SER A 4 -13.35 -31.05 -26.13
C SER A 4 -14.57 -30.65 -26.98
N LYS A 5 -15.48 -31.58 -27.30
CA LYS A 5 -16.72 -31.26 -28.03
C LYS A 5 -17.75 -30.64 -27.11
N LEU A 6 -17.84 -31.15 -25.87
CA LEU A 6 -18.73 -30.61 -24.85
C LEU A 6 -18.32 -29.19 -24.44
N THR A 7 -17.02 -28.95 -24.23
CA THR A 7 -16.50 -27.62 -23.89
C THR A 7 -16.76 -26.61 -25.01
N LYS A 8 -16.51 -26.99 -26.28
CA LYS A 8 -16.81 -26.12 -27.43
C LYS A 8 -18.30 -25.82 -27.58
N TRP A 9 -19.17 -26.77 -27.26
CA TRP A 9 -20.61 -26.58 -27.28
C TRP A 9 -21.05 -25.63 -26.16
N LEU A 10 -20.57 -25.83 -24.93
CA LEU A 10 -20.88 -24.96 -23.79
C LEU A 10 -20.42 -23.52 -24.01
N VAL A 11 -19.19 -23.32 -24.51
CA VAL A 11 -18.66 -21.97 -24.86
C VAL A 11 -19.53 -21.30 -25.92
N LYS A 12 -20.06 -22.06 -26.89
CA LYS A 12 -20.88 -21.53 -27.99
C LYS A 12 -22.29 -21.12 -27.55
N TYR A 13 -22.91 -21.88 -26.64
CA TYR A 13 -24.33 -21.71 -26.30
C TYR A 13 -24.58 -21.09 -24.92
N TYR A 14 -23.60 -21.16 -24.02
CA TYR A 14 -23.67 -20.61 -22.67
C TYR A 14 -22.36 -19.89 -22.29
N PRO A 15 -21.92 -18.89 -23.07
CA PRO A 15 -20.64 -18.24 -22.86
C PRO A 15 -20.52 -17.65 -21.45
N ASP A 16 -21.58 -17.02 -20.93
CA ASP A 16 -21.57 -16.41 -19.61
C ASP A 16 -21.47 -17.43 -18.47
N ALA A 17 -22.17 -18.57 -18.57
CA ALA A 17 -22.10 -19.63 -17.56
C ALA A 17 -20.73 -20.31 -17.55
N VAL A 18 -20.10 -20.46 -18.73
CA VAL A 18 -18.73 -20.98 -18.85
C VAL A 18 -17.72 -19.97 -18.33
N LEU A 19 -17.88 -18.67 -18.63
CA LEU A 19 -17.05 -17.61 -18.07
C LEU A 19 -17.15 -17.54 -16.55
N VAL A 20 -18.36 -17.68 -15.98
CA VAL A 20 -18.58 -17.77 -14.52
C VAL A 20 -17.90 -19.00 -13.92
N ALA A 21 -17.96 -20.16 -14.58
CA ALA A 21 -17.32 -21.39 -14.12
C ALA A 21 -15.79 -21.42 -14.33
N LEU A 22 -15.25 -20.59 -15.23
CA LEU A 22 -13.82 -20.44 -15.51
C LEU A 22 -13.17 -19.30 -14.73
N LYS A 23 -13.94 -18.49 -13.98
CA LYS A 23 -13.36 -17.47 -13.13
C LYS A 23 -12.35 -18.11 -12.17
N PRO A 24 -11.19 -17.47 -11.96
CA PRO A 24 -10.26 -17.86 -10.91
C PRO A 24 -11.00 -18.17 -9.60
N ASP A 25 -10.65 -19.30 -9.00
CA ASP A 25 -11.06 -19.68 -7.65
C ASP A 25 -9.81 -20.03 -6.83
N ALA A 26 -9.98 -20.32 -5.53
CA ALA A 26 -8.85 -20.62 -4.65
C ALA A 26 -7.98 -21.80 -5.13
N LYS A 27 -8.48 -22.68 -6.01
CA LYS A 27 -7.77 -23.87 -6.48
C LYS A 27 -7.07 -23.66 -7.83
N ASN A 28 -7.63 -22.84 -8.71
CA ASN A 28 -7.17 -22.68 -10.09
C ASN A 28 -6.73 -21.26 -10.46
N TRP A 29 -6.62 -20.36 -9.48
CA TRP A 29 -6.37 -18.94 -9.72
C TRP A 29 -5.16 -18.65 -10.61
N LYS A 30 -4.10 -19.46 -10.52
CA LYS A 30 -2.87 -19.31 -11.32
C LYS A 30 -3.13 -19.34 -12.83
N ALA A 31 -4.23 -19.97 -13.30
CA ALA A 31 -4.60 -19.98 -14.71
C ALA A 31 -4.97 -18.58 -15.24
N GLY A 32 -5.60 -17.76 -14.39
CA GLY A 32 -5.95 -16.36 -14.67
C GLY A 32 -4.78 -15.38 -14.47
N CYS A 33 -3.62 -15.88 -14.03
CA CYS A 33 -2.46 -15.06 -13.73
C CYS A 33 -1.33 -15.23 -14.74
N GLU A 34 -0.50 -14.21 -14.82
CA GLU A 34 0.83 -14.24 -15.42
C GLU A 34 1.90 -14.36 -14.32
N PHE A 35 3.01 -15.02 -14.66
CA PHE A 35 4.18 -15.09 -13.80
C PHE A 35 4.97 -13.78 -13.92
N MET A 36 5.35 -13.20 -12.79
CA MET A 36 6.06 -11.92 -12.75
C MET A 36 7.53 -12.11 -12.43
N VAL A 37 7.84 -12.76 -11.31
CA VAL A 37 9.20 -12.83 -10.78
C VAL A 37 9.37 -13.97 -9.78
N ASP A 38 10.62 -14.41 -9.60
CA ASP A 38 11.06 -15.26 -8.50
C ASP A 38 11.98 -14.45 -7.58
N ILE A 39 11.66 -14.39 -6.28
CA ILE A 39 12.44 -13.66 -5.28
C ILE A 39 12.62 -14.57 -4.07
N GLU A 40 13.87 -14.84 -3.70
CA GLU A 40 14.22 -15.68 -2.54
C GLU A 40 13.50 -17.04 -2.52
N GLY A 41 13.24 -17.63 -3.69
CA GLY A 41 12.59 -18.93 -3.83
C GLY A 41 11.06 -18.89 -3.82
N HIS A 42 10.47 -17.69 -3.78
CA HIS A 42 9.03 -17.49 -3.92
C HIS A 42 8.69 -16.97 -5.31
N LYS A 43 7.68 -17.59 -5.93
CA LYS A 43 7.19 -17.16 -7.25
C LYS A 43 5.99 -16.25 -7.08
N TYR A 44 6.03 -15.13 -7.76
CA TYR A 44 4.99 -14.12 -7.71
C TYR A 44 4.24 -14.04 -9.04
N TYR A 45 2.93 -13.87 -8.92
CA TYR A 45 1.99 -13.87 -10.02
C TYR A 45 1.09 -12.63 -9.95
N LYS A 46 0.55 -12.20 -11.09
CA LYS A 46 -0.43 -11.11 -11.18
C LYS A 46 -1.63 -11.54 -12.01
N PHE A 47 -2.83 -11.13 -11.63
CA PHE A 47 -4.03 -11.33 -12.47
C PHE A 47 -3.90 -10.56 -13.78
N ARG A 48 -4.18 -11.23 -14.91
CA ARG A 48 -4.13 -10.58 -16.24
C ARG A 48 -5.27 -9.60 -16.45
N ASP A 49 -6.41 -9.86 -15.83
CA ASP A 49 -7.62 -9.04 -15.94
C ASP A 49 -8.01 -8.52 -14.55
N SER A 50 -8.28 -7.22 -14.45
CA SER A 50 -8.79 -6.60 -13.22
C SER A 50 -10.13 -7.21 -12.78
N GLY A 51 -10.92 -7.75 -13.72
CA GLY A 51 -12.20 -8.45 -13.46
C GLY A 51 -12.05 -9.82 -12.79
N ASP A 52 -10.83 -10.35 -12.74
CA ASP A 52 -10.47 -11.60 -12.06
C ASP A 52 -9.93 -11.37 -10.64
N VAL A 53 -9.59 -10.12 -10.29
CA VAL A 53 -9.09 -9.78 -8.96
C VAL A 53 -10.19 -10.02 -7.91
N PRO A 54 -9.93 -10.84 -6.88
CA PRO A 54 -10.91 -11.11 -5.83
C PRO A 54 -11.31 -9.83 -5.10
N LEU A 55 -12.60 -9.71 -4.76
CA LEU A 55 -13.17 -8.51 -4.13
C LEU A 55 -12.44 -8.12 -2.83
N VAL A 56 -11.98 -9.11 -2.06
CA VAL A 56 -11.21 -8.86 -0.82
C VAL A 56 -9.92 -8.09 -1.09
N ARG A 57 -9.17 -8.43 -2.15
CA ARG A 57 -7.96 -7.71 -2.55
C ARG A 57 -8.29 -6.37 -3.14
N TYR A 58 -9.30 -6.32 -4.00
CA TYR A 58 -9.72 -5.08 -4.62
C TYR A 58 -10.07 -4.02 -3.57
N LYS A 59 -10.80 -4.41 -2.51
CA LYS A 59 -11.11 -3.54 -1.37
C LYS A 59 -9.84 -2.97 -0.71
N GLU A 60 -8.87 -3.81 -0.39
CA GLU A 60 -7.62 -3.36 0.25
C GLU A 60 -6.78 -2.50 -0.70
N ILE A 61 -6.72 -2.82 -1.99
CA ILE A 61 -6.06 -2.00 -3.01
C ILE A 61 -6.68 -0.60 -3.04
N GLN A 62 -8.00 -0.48 -3.05
CA GLN A 62 -8.68 0.82 -3.02
C GLN A 62 -8.37 1.61 -1.74
N ALA A 63 -8.31 0.95 -0.58
CA ALA A 63 -7.93 1.59 0.67
C ALA A 63 -6.49 2.14 0.64
N VAL A 64 -5.55 1.40 0.06
CA VAL A 64 -4.16 1.85 -0.12
C VAL A 64 -4.08 3.00 -1.13
N LEU A 65 -4.84 2.97 -2.22
CA LEU A 65 -4.89 4.07 -3.19
C LEU A 65 -5.39 5.38 -2.57
N ILE A 66 -6.41 5.34 -1.70
CA ILE A 66 -6.89 6.51 -0.96
C ILE A 66 -5.82 7.04 0.00
N GLN A 67 -5.12 6.15 0.70
CA GLN A 67 -3.98 6.54 1.55
C GLN A 67 -2.86 7.16 0.74
N LEU A 68 -2.60 6.64 -0.47
CA LEU A 68 -1.57 7.15 -1.37
C LEU A 68 -1.89 8.55 -1.88
N ASP A 69 -3.17 8.83 -2.20
CA ASP A 69 -3.63 10.18 -2.56
C ASP A 69 -3.40 11.17 -1.40
N ASN A 70 -3.69 10.76 -0.17
CA ASN A 70 -3.42 11.57 1.03
C ASN A 70 -1.95 11.55 1.47
N ARG A 71 -1.13 10.66 0.89
CA ARG A 71 0.28 10.43 1.21
C ARG A 71 0.53 10.20 2.70
N LEU A 72 -0.42 9.47 3.30
CA LEU A 72 -0.46 9.16 4.72
C LEU A 72 -0.98 7.74 4.89
N THR A 73 -0.21 6.91 5.58
CA THR A 73 -0.74 5.63 6.09
C THR A 73 -1.78 5.89 7.17
N SER A 74 -2.63 4.90 7.42
CA SER A 74 -3.64 4.92 8.49
C SER A 74 -3.00 5.17 9.85
N ASP A 75 -1.83 4.57 10.11
CA ASP A 75 -1.07 4.73 11.36
C ASP A 75 -0.49 6.14 11.50
N GLU A 76 0.03 6.73 10.42
CA GLU A 76 0.53 8.11 10.44
C GLU A 76 -0.59 9.13 10.63
N LEU A 77 -1.73 8.95 9.93
CA LEU A 77 -2.90 9.79 10.13
C LEU A 77 -3.38 9.71 11.58
N THR A 78 -3.50 8.48 12.11
CA THR A 78 -3.90 8.26 13.52
C THR A 78 -2.91 8.92 14.48
N SER A 79 -1.61 8.81 14.21
CA SER A 79 -0.55 9.45 15.00
C SER A 79 -0.65 10.97 14.98
N ILE A 80 -0.89 11.58 13.83
CA ILE A 80 -1.08 13.03 13.69
C ILE A 80 -2.32 13.50 14.46
N LEU A 81 -3.44 12.78 14.33
CA LEU A 81 -4.67 13.07 15.06
C LEU A 81 -4.49 12.91 16.58
N GLN A 82 -3.70 11.92 17.00
CA GLN A 82 -3.34 11.73 18.40
C GLN A 82 -2.57 12.95 18.94
N ILE A 83 -1.53 13.38 18.23
CA ILE A 83 -0.73 14.56 18.58
C ILE A 83 -1.63 15.78 18.70
N ALA A 84 -2.50 16.03 17.71
CA ALA A 84 -3.40 17.18 17.73
C ALA A 84 -4.33 17.14 18.95
N ARG A 85 -4.95 15.98 19.22
CA ARG A 85 -5.87 15.80 20.36
C ARG A 85 -5.18 16.01 21.70
N GLU A 86 -4.04 15.35 21.93
CA GLU A 86 -3.29 15.47 23.19
C GLU A 86 -2.75 16.90 23.38
N SER A 87 -2.35 17.57 22.29
CA SER A 87 -1.90 18.96 22.33
C SER A 87 -3.01 19.94 22.71
N VAL A 88 -4.25 19.70 22.27
CA VAL A 88 -5.43 20.49 22.68
C VAL A 88 -5.73 20.27 24.16
N VAL A 89 -5.67 19.03 24.66
CA VAL A 89 -5.85 18.74 26.09
C VAL A 89 -4.81 19.49 26.92
N ALA A 90 -3.52 19.39 26.55
CA ALA A 90 -2.45 20.12 27.22
C ALA A 90 -2.65 21.65 27.16
N ALA A 91 -3.22 22.17 26.07
CA ALA A 91 -3.53 23.59 25.95
C ALA A 91 -4.66 24.04 26.89
N ILE A 92 -5.65 23.19 27.13
CA ILE A 92 -6.78 23.46 28.04
C ILE A 92 -6.32 23.38 29.49
N GLU A 93 -5.54 22.37 29.83
CA GLU A 93 -5.08 22.07 31.19
C GLU A 93 -3.87 22.91 31.63
N GLY A 94 -3.21 23.59 30.68
CA GLY A 94 -2.03 24.40 30.94
C GLY A 94 -2.25 25.47 32.02
N GLN A 95 -1.36 25.49 33.01
CA GLN A 95 -1.43 26.39 34.16
C GLN A 95 -1.00 27.83 33.80
N SER A 96 -0.06 27.98 32.88
CA SER A 96 0.41 29.29 32.43
C SER A 96 0.01 29.58 30.98
N ARG A 97 -0.04 30.87 30.61
CA ARG A 97 -0.23 31.29 29.21
C ARG A 97 0.79 30.66 28.26
N LYS A 98 2.02 30.41 28.75
CA LYS A 98 3.09 29.78 27.99
C LYS A 98 2.78 28.31 27.70
N ASP A 99 2.30 27.57 28.70
CA ASP A 99 1.96 26.15 28.54
C ASP A 99 0.78 25.96 27.59
N ARG A 100 -0.24 26.82 27.73
CA ARG A 100 -1.38 26.85 26.81
C ARG A 100 -0.95 27.16 25.37
N GLY A 101 -0.07 28.15 25.22
CA GLY A 101 0.51 28.51 23.93
C GLY A 101 1.30 27.37 23.28
N LYS A 102 2.05 26.60 24.08
CA LYS A 102 2.80 25.42 23.61
C LYS A 102 1.86 24.35 23.05
N GLY A 103 0.80 24.00 23.79
CA GLY A 103 -0.20 23.03 23.33
C GLY A 103 -0.91 23.46 22.04
N LEU A 104 -1.31 24.73 21.95
CA LEU A 104 -1.91 25.25 20.71
C LEU A 104 -0.93 25.22 19.53
N GLN A 105 0.34 25.56 19.76
CA GLN A 105 1.37 25.51 18.73
C GLN A 105 1.62 24.08 18.22
N GLN A 106 1.64 23.09 19.12
CA GLN A 106 1.80 21.68 18.75
C GLN A 106 0.58 21.15 17.97
N CYS A 107 -0.63 21.55 18.35
CA CYS A 107 -1.84 21.21 17.60
C CYS A 107 -1.81 21.82 16.20
N LEU A 108 -1.47 23.11 16.08
CA LEU A 108 -1.32 23.78 14.78
C LEU A 108 -0.28 23.08 13.92
N TRP A 109 0.86 22.70 14.50
CA TRP A 109 1.90 21.94 13.81
C TRP A 109 1.36 20.60 13.27
N ALA A 110 0.58 19.85 14.05
CA ALA A 110 0.03 18.56 13.63
C ALA A 110 -0.91 18.71 12.42
N ILE A 111 -1.77 19.74 12.43
CA ILE A 111 -2.66 20.05 11.32
C ILE A 111 -1.84 20.42 10.07
N GLN A 112 -0.86 21.31 10.22
CA GLN A 112 0.03 21.72 9.13
C GLN A 112 0.83 20.55 8.56
N GLU A 113 1.26 19.61 9.39
CA GLU A 113 1.95 18.40 8.94
C GLU A 113 1.04 17.56 8.03
N ALA A 114 -0.20 17.30 8.43
CA ALA A 114 -1.18 16.58 7.59
C ALA A 114 -1.43 17.31 6.26
N GLU A 115 -1.62 18.63 6.28
CA GLU A 115 -1.81 19.43 5.08
C GLU A 115 -0.59 19.44 4.16
N SER A 116 0.62 19.49 4.75
CA SER A 116 1.88 19.55 4.00
C SER A 116 2.16 18.25 3.26
N ARG A 117 1.80 17.09 3.83
CA ARG A 117 2.08 15.77 3.25
C ARG A 117 1.51 15.64 1.85
N HIS A 118 0.24 16.01 1.67
CA HIS A 118 -0.41 15.97 0.36
C HIS A 118 0.20 16.93 -0.67
N LYS A 119 0.97 17.94 -0.24
CA LYS A 119 1.60 18.93 -1.15
C LYS A 119 3.08 18.64 -1.42
N GLU A 120 3.80 18.24 -0.40
CA GLU A 120 5.27 18.21 -0.38
C GLU A 120 5.84 16.79 -0.47
N LEU A 121 5.14 15.81 0.10
CA LEU A 121 5.58 14.43 -0.02
C LEU A 121 5.33 13.98 -1.46
N GLY A 122 6.35 13.39 -2.09
CA GLY A 122 6.20 12.78 -3.41
C GLY A 122 5.48 11.43 -3.30
N LEU A 123 6.18 10.36 -3.64
CA LEU A 123 5.66 9.00 -3.50
C LEU A 123 5.83 8.52 -2.05
N HIS A 124 4.75 8.03 -1.45
CA HIS A 124 4.83 7.42 -0.13
C HIS A 124 5.31 5.97 -0.26
N THR A 125 6.61 5.72 -0.06
CA THR A 125 7.29 4.45 -0.37
C THR A 125 6.61 3.23 0.24
N ASP A 126 6.27 3.25 1.53
CA ASP A 126 5.55 2.15 2.19
C ASP A 126 4.20 1.81 1.53
N LEU A 127 3.44 2.81 1.05
CA LEU A 127 2.14 2.57 0.42
C LEU A 127 2.31 1.98 -0.98
N ILE A 128 3.39 2.35 -1.67
CA ILE A 128 3.77 1.76 -2.96
C ILE A 128 4.19 0.29 -2.78
N VAL A 129 4.99 0.00 -1.75
CA VAL A 129 5.35 -1.39 -1.38
C VAL A 129 4.09 -2.20 -1.07
N GLU A 130 3.16 -1.63 -0.32
CA GLU A 130 1.92 -2.30 0.05
C GLU A 130 1.02 -2.58 -1.15
N LEU A 131 0.90 -1.61 -2.06
CA LEU A 131 0.17 -1.79 -3.31
C LEU A 131 0.78 -2.91 -4.14
N ALA A 132 2.11 -2.98 -4.25
CA ALA A 132 2.79 -4.09 -4.93
C ALA A 132 2.55 -5.43 -4.23
N ALA A 133 2.59 -5.48 -2.89
CA ALA A 133 2.33 -6.69 -2.11
C ALA A 133 0.90 -7.21 -2.28
N LEU A 134 -0.09 -6.33 -2.46
CA LEU A 134 -1.48 -6.73 -2.72
C LEU A 134 -1.69 -7.25 -4.14
N ASN A 135 -1.02 -6.65 -5.13
CA ASN A 135 -1.12 -7.02 -6.55
C ASN A 135 -0.33 -8.29 -6.90
N LEU A 136 0.81 -8.52 -6.24
CA LEU A 136 1.65 -9.70 -6.46
C LEU A 136 1.25 -10.83 -5.49
N ILE A 137 0.79 -11.94 -6.07
CA ILE A 137 0.30 -13.12 -5.34
C ILE A 137 1.41 -14.14 -5.28
N ARG A 138 1.77 -14.55 -4.06
CA ARG A 138 2.81 -15.57 -3.85
C ARG A 138 2.29 -16.96 -4.22
N ASP A 139 3.17 -17.88 -4.56
CA ASP A 139 2.81 -19.20 -5.06
C ASP A 139 2.11 -20.11 -4.04
N ASP A 140 2.32 -19.85 -2.75
CA ASP A 140 1.70 -20.48 -1.59
C ASP A 140 0.51 -19.66 -1.01
N GLU A 141 0.18 -18.51 -1.61
CA GLU A 141 -0.90 -17.63 -1.15
C GLU A 141 -2.25 -18.01 -1.79
N ASN A 142 -3.32 -17.91 -0.99
CA ASN A 142 -4.69 -17.94 -1.51
C ASN A 142 -5.13 -16.50 -1.84
N PRO A 143 -5.41 -16.15 -3.11
CA PRO A 143 -5.74 -14.78 -3.47
C PRO A 143 -7.13 -14.34 -2.98
N PHE A 144 -7.98 -15.26 -2.53
CA PHE A 144 -9.34 -14.97 -2.06
C PHE A 144 -9.41 -14.63 -0.57
N GLU A 145 -8.26 -14.56 0.10
CA GLU A 145 -8.10 -14.07 1.46
C GLU A 145 -6.82 -13.24 1.58
N ILE A 146 -6.74 -12.43 2.64
CA ILE A 146 -5.51 -11.72 3.00
C ILE A 146 -4.91 -12.44 4.20
N ASN A 147 -3.89 -13.26 3.95
CA ASN A 147 -3.13 -13.87 5.02
C ASN A 147 -2.14 -12.83 5.58
N GLU A 148 -2.38 -12.36 6.80
CA GLU A 148 -1.57 -11.32 7.45
C GLU A 148 -0.08 -11.70 7.58
N THR A 149 0.23 -12.99 7.78
CA THR A 149 1.61 -13.48 7.89
C THR A 149 2.33 -13.38 6.54
N ILE A 150 1.72 -13.90 5.47
CA ILE A 150 2.27 -13.80 4.11
C ILE A 150 2.38 -12.33 3.69
N GLN A 151 1.38 -11.52 4.03
CA GLN A 151 1.39 -10.09 3.72
C GLN A 151 2.56 -9.39 4.43
N ALA A 152 2.78 -9.62 5.73
CA ALA A 152 3.90 -9.05 6.47
C ALA A 152 5.27 -9.50 5.91
N GLU A 153 5.39 -10.78 5.52
CA GLU A 153 6.59 -11.31 4.86
C GLU A 153 6.86 -10.61 3.53
N LYS A 154 5.83 -10.46 2.68
CA LYS A 154 5.92 -9.73 1.41
C LYS A 154 6.33 -8.28 1.64
N LEU A 155 5.69 -7.56 2.55
CA LEU A 155 6.04 -6.17 2.86
C LEU A 155 7.51 -6.03 3.28
N ARG A 156 8.00 -6.93 4.14
CA ARG A 156 9.41 -6.93 4.57
C ARG A 156 10.37 -7.19 3.42
N LEU A 157 10.08 -8.22 2.61
CA LEU A 157 10.90 -8.58 1.46
C LEU A 157 10.90 -7.45 0.42
N PHE A 158 9.71 -6.99 0.04
CA PHE A 158 9.55 -5.99 -1.00
C PHE A 158 10.17 -4.67 -0.58
N LYS A 159 10.04 -4.24 0.67
CA LYS A 159 10.71 -3.02 1.15
C LYS A 159 12.24 -3.06 1.00
N ARG A 160 12.86 -4.24 1.13
CA ARG A 160 14.30 -4.44 0.92
C ARG A 160 14.66 -4.44 -0.57
N GLU A 161 13.83 -5.08 -1.39
CA GLU A 161 14.12 -5.34 -2.79
C GLU A 161 13.63 -4.24 -3.75
N PHE A 162 12.63 -3.42 -3.37
CA PHE A 162 11.90 -2.50 -4.25
C PHE A 162 12.81 -1.56 -5.07
N VAL A 163 13.89 -1.12 -4.45
CA VAL A 163 14.84 -0.14 -5.00
C VAL A 163 15.70 -0.74 -6.11
N ASN A 164 15.90 -2.06 -6.09
CA ASN A 164 16.89 -2.74 -6.90
C ASN A 164 16.28 -3.48 -8.09
N HIS A 165 14.95 -3.55 -8.18
CA HIS A 165 14.28 -4.32 -9.20
C HIS A 165 13.20 -3.52 -9.93
N ASP A 166 13.39 -3.41 -11.24
CA ASP A 166 12.47 -2.79 -12.20
C ASP A 166 11.13 -3.55 -12.31
N PHE A 167 11.08 -4.84 -11.96
CA PHE A 167 9.83 -5.60 -12.04
C PHE A 167 8.73 -5.03 -11.15
N PHE A 168 9.04 -4.37 -10.02
CA PHE A 168 7.98 -3.75 -9.21
C PHE A 168 7.29 -2.60 -9.97
N LEU A 169 8.04 -1.90 -10.83
CA LEU A 169 7.48 -0.93 -11.75
C LEU A 169 6.63 -1.66 -12.79
N SER A 170 7.25 -2.58 -13.53
CA SER A 170 6.63 -3.20 -14.70
C SER A 170 5.46 -4.14 -14.38
N ALA A 171 5.50 -4.83 -13.23
CA ALA A 171 4.50 -5.80 -12.82
C ALA A 171 3.35 -5.17 -12.04
N GLY A 172 3.64 -4.31 -11.06
CA GLY A 172 2.64 -3.86 -10.08
C GLY A 172 2.17 -2.43 -10.26
N MET A 173 2.99 -1.57 -10.87
CA MET A 173 2.82 -0.12 -10.74
C MET A 173 2.58 0.61 -12.07
N ASN A 174 2.80 -0.02 -13.21
CA ASN A 174 2.56 0.57 -14.54
C ASN A 174 1.14 1.14 -14.71
N GLU A 175 0.15 0.53 -14.08
CA GLU A 175 -1.25 1.01 -14.12
C GLU A 175 -1.48 2.27 -13.28
N PHE A 176 -0.57 2.54 -12.34
CA PHE A 176 -0.67 3.65 -11.37
C PHE A 176 0.39 4.73 -11.59
N LEU A 177 1.43 4.46 -12.39
CA LEU A 177 2.54 5.38 -12.68
C LEU A 177 2.62 5.70 -14.18
N PRO A 178 2.50 6.97 -14.58
CA PRO A 178 2.60 7.36 -15.98
C PRO A 178 4.02 7.15 -16.52
N ASN A 179 4.14 6.67 -17.75
CA ASN A 179 5.43 6.47 -18.45
C ASN A 179 6.43 5.59 -17.67
N ALA A 180 5.94 4.51 -17.05
CA ALA A 180 6.74 3.63 -16.18
C ALA A 180 8.04 3.08 -16.81
N GLU A 181 8.07 2.88 -18.14
CA GLU A 181 9.30 2.49 -18.85
C GLU A 181 10.41 3.55 -18.75
N GLN A 182 10.06 4.84 -18.85
CA GLN A 182 11.01 5.95 -18.71
C GLN A 182 11.38 6.20 -17.25
N LEU A 183 10.51 5.82 -16.31
CA LEU A 183 10.77 5.93 -14.89
C LEU A 183 11.87 4.96 -14.43
N ALA A 184 12.05 3.81 -15.08
CA ALA A 184 13.04 2.81 -14.68
C ALA A 184 14.45 3.40 -14.50
N ASP A 185 14.90 4.26 -15.42
CA ASP A 185 16.24 4.86 -15.42
C ASP A 185 16.48 5.83 -14.24
N VAL A 186 15.41 6.44 -13.71
CA VAL A 186 15.47 7.46 -12.65
C VAL A 186 14.84 6.98 -11.34
N TRP A 187 14.18 5.82 -11.35
CA TRP A 187 13.35 5.33 -10.26
C TRP A 187 14.13 5.19 -8.97
N GLN A 188 15.31 4.57 -9.04
CA GLN A 188 16.15 4.36 -7.87
C GLN A 188 16.44 5.68 -7.15
N ARG A 189 16.73 6.75 -7.90
CA ARG A 189 17.00 8.09 -7.37
C ARG A 189 15.75 8.73 -6.77
N LEU A 190 14.61 8.65 -7.47
CA LEU A 190 13.33 9.19 -7.01
C LEU A 190 12.85 8.48 -5.74
N TRP A 191 13.02 7.16 -5.69
CA TRP A 191 12.71 6.35 -4.53
C TRP A 191 13.57 6.74 -3.35
N GLN A 192 14.89 6.79 -3.51
CA GLN A 192 15.82 7.18 -2.43
C GLN A 192 15.51 8.57 -1.88
N ALA A 193 15.21 9.53 -2.75
CA ALA A 193 14.82 10.87 -2.31
C ALA A 193 13.50 10.87 -1.52
N SER A 194 12.50 10.12 -1.99
CA SER A 194 11.20 10.00 -1.33
C SER A 194 11.31 9.28 0.01
N ASP A 195 12.06 8.18 0.08
CA ASP A 195 12.30 7.40 1.29
C ASP A 195 13.01 8.21 2.37
N GLN A 196 14.04 8.97 2.00
CA GLN A 196 14.73 9.87 2.92
C GLN A 196 13.81 10.96 3.47
N PHE A 197 12.99 11.57 2.62
CA PHE A 197 12.07 12.63 3.06
C PHE A 197 10.98 12.06 3.97
N GLN A 198 10.43 10.89 3.64
CA GLN A 198 9.45 10.20 4.47
C GLN A 198 10.03 9.77 5.82
N SER A 199 11.26 9.22 5.85
CA SER A 199 11.94 8.84 7.10
C SER A 199 12.07 10.04 8.04
N LYS A 200 12.49 11.20 7.52
CA LYS A 200 12.58 12.43 8.31
C LYS A 200 11.23 12.82 8.92
N LYS A 201 10.15 12.78 8.14
CA LYS A 201 8.80 13.11 8.64
C LYS A 201 8.34 12.12 9.71
N LYS A 202 8.64 10.83 9.57
CA LYS A 202 8.35 9.79 10.58
C LYS A 202 9.13 10.00 11.88
N ASP A 203 10.41 10.36 11.78
CA ASP A 203 11.24 10.62 12.96
C ASP A 203 10.74 11.85 13.73
N ILE A 204 10.30 12.89 13.02
CA ILE A 204 9.66 14.06 13.63
C ILE A 204 8.38 13.66 14.39
N LEU A 205 7.49 12.87 13.76
CA LEU A 205 6.28 12.38 14.42
C LEU A 205 6.59 11.60 15.70
N LYS A 206 7.57 10.68 15.64
CA LYS A 206 7.99 9.88 16.80
C LYS A 206 8.54 10.75 17.93
N SER A 207 9.37 11.75 17.60
CA SER A 207 9.94 12.68 18.59
C SER A 207 8.83 13.42 19.33
N ILE A 208 7.86 13.97 18.60
CA ILE A 208 6.76 14.76 19.18
C ILE A 208 5.85 13.89 20.04
N LEU A 209 5.51 12.67 19.58
CA LEU A 209 4.76 11.71 20.40
C LEU A 209 5.51 11.36 21.70
N GLY A 210 6.83 11.21 21.64
CA GLY A 210 7.68 11.00 22.81
C GLY A 210 7.61 12.16 23.80
N GLU A 211 7.74 13.39 23.30
CA GLU A 211 7.65 14.61 24.11
C GLU A 211 6.29 14.77 24.79
N ILE A 212 5.19 14.52 24.08
CA ILE A 212 3.83 14.64 24.63
C ILE A 212 3.62 13.60 25.73
N ARG A 213 3.99 12.33 25.49
CA ARG A 213 3.89 11.28 26.52
C ARG A 213 4.70 11.61 27.77
N SER A 214 5.88 12.20 27.62
CA SER A 214 6.71 12.64 28.75
C SER A 214 6.17 13.88 29.48
N SER A 215 5.27 14.63 28.86
CA SER A 215 4.67 15.84 29.44
C SER A 215 3.37 15.57 30.20
N ILE A 216 2.72 14.42 29.94
CA ILE A 216 1.44 14.01 30.55
C ILE A 216 1.66 13.02 31.70
N GLY A 217 2.78 12.27 31.71
CA GLY A 217 3.18 11.37 32.80
C GLY A 217 3.94 12.09 33.91
#